data_AF-A0A7X0IXG8-F1
#
_entry.id   AF-A0A7X0IXG8-F1
#
_cell.length_a   1.000
_cell.length_b   1.000
_cell.length_c   1.000
_cell.angle_alpha   90.00
_cell.angle_beta   90.00
_cell.angle_gamma   90.00
#
_symmetry.space_group_name_H-M   'P 1'
#
loop_
_entity.id
_entity.type
_entity.pdbx_description
1 polymer ?
#
loop_
_entity_poly.entity_id
_entity_poly.type
_entity_poly.pdbx_seq_one_letter_code
_entity_poly.pdbx_strand_id
1 'polypeptide(L)'
;MKITLRRVGLAVAAIVVFIVLWSSFCLFVYGAWVPTTPEPHECKQAERVISEAKDFAAQSEDALARLQLICAIKRANQWYYQNAKINQILYSSGTLSIIFLSFFTALLIAAEASKKSEKWRILTLSLPLLSTAVATTMSQFHFQESWELRENGRIAAEDLLARTEMLPISKAEFSSAIADIRQNLVDLQKSQASRYFAYRFTPSDNPQIGGNADDSDKGKSSEASAQSMRPK
;
A
#
# COMPACT_ATOMS: atom_id res chain seq x y z
N MET A 1 46.26 -24.43 11.77
CA MET A 1 45.32 -24.04 12.85
C MET A 1 44.93 -22.55 12.86
N LYS A 2 45.75 -21.61 12.37
CA LYS A 2 45.41 -20.15 12.32
C LYS A 2 44.28 -19.77 11.34
N ILE A 3 44.06 -20.54 10.27
CA ILE A 3 43.08 -20.22 9.21
C ILE A 3 41.63 -20.45 9.68
N THR A 4 41.40 -21.49 10.48
CA THR A 4 40.07 -21.81 11.03
C THR A 4 39.61 -20.80 12.07
N LEU A 5 40.53 -20.26 12.88
CA LEU A 5 40.20 -19.24 13.90
C LEU A 5 39.77 -17.91 13.26
N ARG A 6 40.43 -17.48 12.17
CA ARG A 6 40.03 -16.27 11.43
C ARG A 6 38.65 -16.38 10.78
N ARG A 7 38.32 -17.54 10.19
CA ARG A 7 37.01 -17.77 9.56
C ARG A 7 35.86 -17.78 10.58
N VAL A 8 36.11 -18.34 11.77
CA VAL A 8 35.12 -18.32 12.86
C VAL A 8 34.95 -16.90 13.41
N GLY A 9 36.04 -16.16 13.61
CA GLY A 9 35.97 -14.76 14.07
C GLY A 9 35.18 -13.87 13.10
N LEU A 10 35.39 -14.03 11.79
CA LEU A 10 34.65 -13.29 10.77
C LEU A 10 33.15 -13.62 10.79
N ALA A 11 32.80 -14.91 10.94
CA ALA A 11 31.41 -15.36 11.02
C ALA A 11 30.70 -14.81 12.27
N VAL A 12 31.36 -14.82 13.42
CA VAL A 12 30.81 -14.27 14.67
C VAL A 12 30.61 -12.75 14.56
N ALA A 13 31.60 -12.02 14.02
CA ALA A 13 31.48 -10.59 13.80
C ALA A 13 30.32 -10.24 12.85
N ALA A 14 30.14 -11.00 11.77
CA ALA A 14 29.02 -10.84 10.85
C ALA A 14 27.66 -11.06 11.52
N ILE A 15 27.55 -12.08 12.39
CA ILE A 15 26.31 -12.36 13.15
C ILE A 15 25.99 -11.20 14.12
N VAL A 16 26.99 -10.65 14.82
CA VAL A 16 26.78 -9.55 15.78
C VAL A 16 26.32 -8.27 15.07
N VAL A 17 27.01 -7.86 14.00
CA VAL A 17 26.62 -6.69 13.19
C VAL A 17 25.19 -6.85 12.69
N PHE A 18 24.82 -8.06 12.28
CA PHE A 18 23.46 -8.35 11.84
C PHE A 18 22.42 -8.27 12.95
N ILE A 19 22.65 -8.84 14.14
CA ILE A 19 21.69 -8.73 15.25
C ILE A 19 21.40 -7.24 15.55
N VAL A 20 22.43 -6.39 15.48
CA VAL A 20 22.27 -4.94 15.65
C VAL A 20 21.43 -4.33 14.53
N LEU A 21 21.74 -4.63 13.26
CA LEU A 21 20.98 -4.13 12.11
C LEU A 21 19.52 -4.63 12.12
N TRP A 22 19.31 -5.89 12.42
CA TRP A 22 17.99 -6.51 12.51
C TRP A 22 17.17 -5.96 13.68
N SER A 23 17.78 -5.76 14.85
CA SER A 23 17.09 -5.14 16.00
C SER A 23 16.72 -3.69 15.71
N SER A 24 17.64 -2.93 15.09
CA SER A 24 17.36 -1.57 14.60
C SER A 24 16.21 -1.55 13.58
N PHE A 25 16.20 -2.54 12.68
CA PHE A 25 15.13 -2.73 11.71
C PHE A 25 13.79 -3.06 12.37
N CYS A 26 13.76 -3.99 13.34
CA CYS A 26 12.56 -4.30 14.12
C CYS A 26 12.05 -3.08 14.90
N LEU A 27 12.93 -2.26 15.48
CA LEU A 27 12.56 -1.00 16.14
C LEU A 27 12.00 0.02 15.15
N PHE A 28 12.57 0.12 13.94
CA PHE A 28 12.05 0.96 12.87
C PHE A 28 10.64 0.51 12.43
N VAL A 29 10.45 -0.80 12.22
CA VAL A 29 9.14 -1.38 11.91
C VAL A 29 8.17 -1.07 13.05
N TYR A 30 8.51 -1.38 14.30
CA TYR A 30 7.67 -1.10 15.47
C TYR A 30 7.29 0.38 15.57
N GLY A 31 8.25 1.30 15.39
CA GLY A 31 7.99 2.74 15.39
C GLY A 31 7.06 3.19 14.27
N ALA A 32 7.04 2.46 13.15
CA ALA A 32 6.09 2.72 12.06
C ALA A 32 4.70 2.12 12.27
N TRP A 33 4.57 1.11 13.13
CA TRP A 33 3.28 0.57 13.57
C TRP A 33 2.57 1.45 14.59
N VAL A 34 3.29 2.34 15.28
CA VAL A 34 2.67 3.33 16.17
C VAL A 34 1.91 4.34 15.29
N PRO A 35 0.56 4.42 15.37
CA PRO A 35 -0.19 5.42 14.62
C PRO A 35 0.10 6.79 15.24
N THR A 36 1.06 7.53 14.68
CA THR A 36 1.49 8.85 15.20
C THR A 36 0.65 10.03 14.70
N THR A 37 -0.46 9.76 14.02
CA THR A 37 -1.30 10.84 13.50
C THR A 37 -2.66 10.77 14.18
N PRO A 38 -2.87 11.55 15.26
CA PRO A 38 -4.21 11.83 15.73
C PRO A 38 -5.03 12.39 14.56
N GLU A 39 -6.34 12.11 14.54
CA GLU A 39 -7.24 12.77 13.59
C GLU A 39 -6.93 14.27 13.51
N PRO A 40 -6.98 14.87 12.31
CA PRO A 40 -6.67 16.28 12.14
C PRO A 40 -7.50 17.10 13.14
N HIS A 41 -6.81 17.84 14.02
CA HIS A 41 -7.45 18.59 15.10
C HIS A 41 -8.53 19.55 14.57
N GLU A 42 -8.32 20.07 13.37
CA GLU A 42 -9.27 20.88 12.60
C GLU A 42 -10.62 20.18 12.40
N CYS A 43 -10.63 18.86 12.15
CA CYS A 43 -11.85 18.08 11.97
C CYS A 43 -12.61 17.89 13.29
N LYS A 44 -11.90 17.73 14.41
CA LYS A 44 -12.52 17.64 15.74
C LYS A 44 -13.06 18.98 16.24
N GLN A 45 -12.39 20.08 15.90
CA GLN A 45 -12.89 21.42 16.17
C GLN A 45 -14.10 21.72 15.28
N ALA A 46 -14.02 21.39 13.99
CA ALA A 46 -15.14 21.45 13.07
C ALA A 46 -16.34 20.66 13.59
N GLU A 47 -16.20 19.38 13.95
CA GLU A 47 -17.29 18.57 14.48
C GLU A 47 -17.94 19.18 15.74
N ARG A 48 -17.15 19.80 16.63
CA ARG A 48 -17.69 20.52 17.80
C ARG A 48 -18.49 21.75 17.40
N VAL A 49 -17.93 22.63 16.55
CA VAL A 49 -18.63 23.82 16.05
C VAL A 49 -19.90 23.43 15.30
N ILE A 50 -19.86 22.35 14.52
CA ILE A 50 -21.03 21.78 13.83
C ILE A 50 -22.09 21.33 14.85
N SER A 51 -21.69 20.63 15.90
CA SER A 51 -22.63 20.14 16.92
C SER A 51 -23.30 21.27 17.68
N GLU A 52 -22.60 22.38 17.91
CA GLU A 52 -23.12 23.59 18.57
C GLU A 52 -23.96 24.45 17.59
N ALA A 53 -23.60 24.48 16.30
CA ALA A 53 -24.29 25.26 15.28
C ALA A 53 -25.54 24.58 14.71
N LYS A 54 -25.72 23.27 14.90
CA LYS A 54 -26.95 22.55 14.52
C LYS A 54 -28.20 23.12 15.21
N ASP A 55 -28.02 23.83 16.32
CA ASP A 55 -29.09 24.51 17.05
C ASP A 55 -29.48 25.88 16.44
N PHE A 56 -28.73 26.39 15.44
CA PHE A 56 -28.94 27.70 14.79
C PHE A 56 -28.96 27.58 13.24
N ALA A 57 -30.15 27.59 12.65
CA ALA A 57 -30.43 27.06 11.31
C ALA A 57 -29.97 27.87 10.05
N ALA A 58 -30.00 27.14 8.92
CA ALA A 58 -30.28 27.51 7.51
C ALA A 58 -29.27 28.35 6.69
N GLN A 59 -28.57 29.34 7.25
CA GLN A 59 -27.56 30.09 6.48
C GLN A 59 -26.16 29.46 6.53
N SER A 60 -25.96 28.53 7.45
CA SER A 60 -24.73 27.77 7.64
C SER A 60 -24.69 26.45 6.88
N GLU A 61 -25.79 26.00 6.26
CA GLU A 61 -25.93 24.64 5.71
C GLU A 61 -24.90 24.33 4.60
N ASP A 62 -24.63 25.30 3.73
CA ASP A 62 -23.66 25.17 2.64
C ASP A 62 -22.21 25.11 3.17
N ALA A 63 -21.85 26.03 4.06
CA ALA A 63 -20.53 26.05 4.72
C ALA A 63 -20.30 24.79 5.57
N LEU A 64 -21.35 24.33 6.25
CA LEU A 64 -21.40 23.10 7.02
C LEU A 64 -21.19 21.87 6.14
N ALA A 65 -21.90 21.78 5.01
CA ALA A 65 -21.79 20.69 4.07
C ALA A 65 -20.38 20.59 3.47
N ARG A 66 -19.74 21.73 3.17
CA ARG A 66 -18.35 21.79 2.73
C ARG A 66 -17.38 21.35 3.80
N LEU A 67 -17.54 21.85 5.03
CA LEU A 67 -16.67 21.48 6.15
C LEU A 67 -16.73 19.96 6.43
N GLN A 68 -17.94 19.39 6.45
CA GLN A 68 -18.15 17.95 6.60
C GLN A 68 -17.48 17.15 5.48
N LEU A 69 -17.59 17.61 4.23
CA LEU A 69 -16.96 16.96 3.09
C LEU A 69 -15.44 17.01 3.15
N ILE A 70 -14.85 18.17 3.46
CA ILE A 70 -13.41 18.33 3.68
C ILE A 70 -12.92 17.38 4.78
N CYS A 71 -13.65 17.30 5.89
CA CYS A 71 -13.30 16.40 6.99
C CYS A 71 -13.37 14.92 6.57
N ALA A 72 -14.40 14.54 5.82
CA ALA A 72 -14.55 13.18 5.30
C ALA A 72 -13.40 12.80 4.35
N ILE A 73 -13.02 13.71 3.44
CA ILE A 73 -11.90 13.51 2.53
C ILE A 73 -10.57 13.43 3.29
N LYS A 74 -10.32 14.35 4.24
CA LYS A 74 -9.11 14.31 5.10
C LYS A 74 -8.99 13.01 5.89
N ARG A 75 -10.10 12.52 6.47
CA ARG A 75 -10.14 11.24 7.18
C ARG A 75 -9.82 10.07 6.25
N ALA A 76 -10.41 10.05 5.05
CA ALA A 76 -10.11 9.03 4.04
C ALA A 76 -8.65 9.08 3.59
N ASN A 77 -8.12 10.28 3.29
CA ASN A 77 -6.72 10.49 2.92
C ASN A 77 -5.77 9.96 4.00
N GLN A 78 -6.05 10.30 5.26
CA GLN A 78 -5.26 9.85 6.40
C GLN A 78 -5.25 8.32 6.53
N TRP A 79 -6.40 7.69 6.36
CA TRP A 79 -6.52 6.25 6.38
C TRP A 79 -5.71 5.61 5.23
N TYR A 80 -5.81 6.13 4.01
CA TYR A 80 -5.03 5.66 2.87
C TYR A 80 -3.53 5.79 3.12
N TYR A 81 -3.08 6.95 3.61
CA TYR A 81 -1.67 7.18 3.94
C TYR A 81 -1.14 6.19 4.99
N GLN A 82 -1.87 6.01 6.10
CA GLN A 82 -1.46 5.08 7.15
C GLN A 82 -1.37 3.64 6.62
N ASN A 83 -2.37 3.20 5.85
CA ASN A 83 -2.37 1.85 5.29
C ASN A 83 -1.31 1.67 4.21
N ALA A 84 -1.07 2.68 3.36
CA ALA A 84 -0.01 2.66 2.36
C ALA A 84 1.35 2.49 3.05
N LYS A 85 1.62 3.29 4.09
CA LYS A 85 2.86 3.21 4.87
C LYS A 85 3.05 1.85 5.55
N ILE A 86 2.01 1.29 6.17
CA ILE A 86 2.09 -0.04 6.79
C ILE A 86 2.44 -1.10 5.75
N ASN A 87 1.74 -1.11 4.61
CA ASN A 87 1.98 -2.09 3.55
C ASN A 87 3.36 -1.92 2.91
N GLN A 88 3.81 -0.69 2.67
CA GLN A 88 5.16 -0.39 2.18
C GLN A 88 6.23 -0.97 3.10
N ILE A 89 6.06 -0.80 4.41
CA ILE A 89 7.02 -1.27 5.41
C ILE A 89 6.98 -2.79 5.53
N LEU A 90 5.81 -3.41 5.52
CA LEU A 90 5.67 -4.86 5.47
C LEU A 90 6.32 -5.46 4.21
N TYR A 91 6.10 -4.84 3.06
CA TYR A 91 6.71 -5.29 1.81
C TYR A 91 8.24 -5.14 1.83
N SER A 92 8.74 -3.96 2.20
CA SER A 92 10.18 -3.67 2.26
C SER A 92 10.87 -4.54 3.30
N SER A 93 10.24 -4.74 4.46
CA SER A 93 10.74 -5.62 5.53
C SER A 93 10.84 -7.06 5.10
N GLY A 94 9.77 -7.61 4.51
CA GLY A 94 9.78 -8.99 4.07
C GLY A 94 10.83 -9.23 2.98
N THR A 95 10.94 -8.32 2.00
CA THR A 95 11.96 -8.39 0.95
C THR A 95 13.38 -8.41 1.55
N LEU A 96 13.65 -7.50 2.47
CA LEU A 96 14.95 -7.40 3.13
C LEU A 96 15.25 -8.66 3.97
N SER A 97 14.22 -9.21 4.63
CA SER A 97 14.31 -10.46 5.39
C SER A 97 14.71 -11.64 4.50
N ILE A 98 14.08 -11.78 3.33
CA ILE A 98 14.39 -12.84 2.35
C ILE A 98 15.85 -12.74 1.88
N ILE A 99 16.30 -11.53 1.54
CA ILE A 99 17.68 -11.28 1.11
C ILE A 99 18.66 -11.68 2.22
N PHE A 100 18.40 -11.28 3.46
CA PHE A 100 19.26 -11.62 4.58
C PHE A 100 19.28 -13.12 4.88
N LEU A 101 18.13 -13.78 4.94
CA LEU A 101 18.05 -15.23 5.17
C LEU A 101 18.79 -16.01 4.08
N SER A 102 18.68 -15.58 2.83
CA SER A 102 19.41 -16.15 1.70
C SER A 102 20.92 -15.95 1.85
N PHE A 103 21.35 -14.74 2.21
CA PHE A 103 22.75 -14.44 2.49
C PHE A 103 23.33 -15.29 3.64
N PHE A 104 22.59 -15.45 4.75
CA PHE A 104 23.02 -16.30 5.86
C PHE A 104 23.14 -17.76 5.48
N THR A 105 22.18 -18.26 4.71
CA THR A 105 22.23 -19.62 4.19
C THR A 105 23.52 -19.81 3.41
N ALA A 106 23.85 -18.90 2.49
CA ALA A 106 25.10 -18.95 1.71
C ALA A 106 26.35 -18.87 2.60
N LEU A 107 26.38 -17.99 3.60
CA LEU A 107 27.51 -17.81 4.51
C LEU A 107 27.75 -19.07 5.38
N LEU A 108 26.70 -19.70 5.89
CA LEU A 108 26.81 -20.92 6.69
C LEU A 108 27.28 -22.11 5.84
N ILE A 109 26.80 -22.21 4.60
CA ILE A 109 27.26 -23.21 3.64
C ILE A 109 28.76 -23.00 3.34
N ALA A 110 29.17 -21.77 3.03
CA ALA A 110 30.56 -21.45 2.72
C ALA A 110 31.52 -21.66 3.90
N ALA A 111 31.04 -21.45 5.13
CA ALA A 111 31.81 -21.70 6.36
C ALA A 111 31.89 -23.20 6.73
N GLU A 112 31.27 -24.08 5.93
CA GLU A 112 31.08 -25.50 6.21
C GLU A 112 30.47 -25.74 7.60
N ALA A 113 29.63 -24.81 8.08
CA ALA A 113 29.10 -24.84 9.43
C ALA A 113 28.27 -26.11 9.68
N SER A 114 27.53 -26.57 8.67
CA SER A 114 26.74 -27.80 8.71
C SER A 114 27.55 -29.07 8.98
N LYS A 115 28.86 -29.07 8.68
CA LYS A 115 29.76 -30.21 8.97
C LYS A 115 30.30 -30.18 10.40
N LYS A 116 30.19 -29.06 11.12
CA LYS A 116 30.76 -28.89 12.46
C LYS A 116 29.89 -29.47 13.58
N SER A 117 28.57 -29.39 13.45
CA SER A 117 27.63 -30.01 14.40
C SER A 117 26.23 -30.14 13.82
N GLU A 118 25.45 -31.06 14.41
CA GLU A 118 24.04 -31.25 14.06
C GLU A 118 23.21 -29.97 14.25
N LYS A 119 23.52 -29.16 15.28
CA LYS A 119 22.84 -27.88 15.53
C LYS A 119 23.04 -26.89 14.37
N TRP A 120 24.26 -26.79 13.85
CA TRP A 120 24.56 -25.93 12.71
C TRP A 120 23.92 -26.43 11.42
N ARG A 121 23.81 -27.76 11.26
CA ARG A 121 23.09 -28.38 10.14
C ARG A 121 21.61 -27.98 10.16
N ILE A 122 20.95 -28.14 11.31
CA ILE A 122 19.53 -27.75 11.50
C ILE A 122 19.34 -26.26 11.21
N LEU A 123 20.20 -25.38 11.74
CA LEU A 123 20.13 -23.94 11.49
C LEU A 123 20.29 -23.59 10.00
N THR A 124 21.23 -24.25 9.30
CA THR A 124 21.46 -23.99 7.88
C THR A 124 20.25 -24.41 7.03
N LEU A 125 19.54 -25.46 7.44
CA LEU A 125 18.35 -25.95 6.76
C LEU A 125 17.08 -25.14 7.08
N SER A 126 17.00 -24.51 8.27
CA SER A 126 15.82 -23.74 8.66
C SER A 126 15.75 -22.34 8.03
N LEU A 127 16.89 -21.74 7.69
CA LEU A 127 16.93 -20.40 7.10
C LEU A 127 16.22 -20.31 5.73
N PRO A 128 16.42 -21.23 4.77
CA PRO A 128 15.64 -21.24 3.53
C PRO A 128 14.14 -21.43 3.76
N LEU A 129 13.77 -22.24 4.75
CA LEU A 129 12.37 -22.48 5.09
C LEU A 129 11.72 -21.21 5.65
N LEU A 130 12.42 -20.48 6.51
CA LEU A 130 11.99 -19.15 6.99
C LEU A 130 11.87 -18.16 5.83
N SER A 131 12.85 -18.14 4.92
CA SER A 131 12.82 -17.25 3.75
C SER A 131 11.60 -17.52 2.87
N THR A 132 11.30 -18.80 2.65
CA THR A 132 10.12 -19.24 1.89
C THR A 132 8.83 -18.86 2.62
N ALA A 133 8.76 -19.04 3.94
CA ALA A 133 7.61 -18.64 4.74
C ALA A 133 7.34 -17.13 4.65
N VAL A 134 8.38 -16.29 4.70
CA VAL A 134 8.25 -14.85 4.51
C VAL A 134 7.75 -14.53 3.09
N ALA A 135 8.35 -15.13 2.06
CA ALA A 135 7.94 -14.93 0.67
C ALA A 135 6.47 -15.32 0.44
N THR A 136 6.06 -16.50 0.93
CA THR A 136 4.67 -16.97 0.86
C THR A 136 3.72 -16.03 1.60
N THR A 137 4.11 -15.54 2.78
CA THR A 137 3.30 -14.58 3.54
C THR A 137 3.12 -13.28 2.76
N MET A 138 4.21 -12.72 2.21
CA MET A 138 4.14 -11.51 1.39
C MET A 138 3.24 -11.69 0.17
N SER A 139 3.37 -12.82 -0.52
CA SER A 139 2.56 -13.15 -1.70
C SER A 139 1.09 -13.32 -1.34
N GLN A 140 0.77 -14.04 -0.26
CA GLN A 140 -0.63 -14.27 0.13
C GLN A 140 -1.36 -13.00 0.58
N PHE A 141 -0.64 -12.09 1.25
CA PHE A 141 -1.24 -10.84 1.69
C PHE A 141 -1.19 -9.73 0.65
N HIS A 142 -0.51 -9.94 -0.49
CA HIS A 142 -0.36 -8.98 -1.57
C HIS A 142 0.07 -7.60 -1.05
N PHE A 143 1.13 -7.55 -0.23
CA PHE A 143 1.55 -6.30 0.43
C PHE A 143 1.98 -5.22 -0.57
N GLN A 144 2.57 -5.61 -1.69
CA GLN A 144 2.99 -4.66 -2.73
C GLN A 144 1.77 -4.03 -3.40
N GLU A 145 0.84 -4.85 -3.87
CA GLU A 145 -0.38 -4.42 -4.56
C GLU A 145 -1.29 -3.64 -3.60
N SER A 146 -1.32 -4.06 -2.32
CA SER A 146 -2.02 -3.32 -1.26
C SER A 146 -1.40 -1.96 -1.01
N TRP A 147 -0.06 -1.84 -1.00
CA TRP A 147 0.61 -0.55 -0.87
C TRP A 147 0.26 0.37 -2.05
N GLU A 148 0.44 -0.11 -3.28
CA GLU A 148 0.14 0.65 -4.50
C GLU A 148 -1.32 1.09 -4.55
N LEU A 149 -2.25 0.20 -4.24
CA LEU A 149 -3.68 0.50 -4.20
C LEU A 149 -3.99 1.64 -3.23
N ARG A 150 -3.42 1.58 -2.02
CA ARG A 150 -3.63 2.60 -0.98
C ARG A 150 -2.98 3.92 -1.33
N GLU A 151 -1.80 3.91 -1.93
CA GLU A 151 -1.12 5.13 -2.37
C GLU A 151 -1.89 5.84 -3.48
N ASN A 152 -2.42 5.08 -4.46
CA ASN A 152 -3.33 5.62 -5.47
C ASN A 152 -4.62 6.19 -4.85
N GLY A 153 -5.14 5.55 -3.80
CA GLY A 153 -6.29 6.07 -3.03
C GLY A 153 -5.98 7.38 -2.32
N ARG A 154 -4.78 7.51 -1.74
CA ARG A 154 -4.29 8.74 -1.09
C ARG A 154 -4.22 9.89 -2.10
N ILE A 155 -3.58 9.67 -3.25
CA ILE A 155 -3.44 10.67 -4.31
C ILE A 155 -4.81 11.13 -4.82
N ALA A 156 -5.73 10.19 -5.07
CA ALA A 156 -7.09 10.53 -5.49
C ALA A 156 -7.87 11.33 -4.42
N ALA A 157 -7.68 11.00 -3.14
CA ALA A 157 -8.29 11.76 -2.05
C ALA A 157 -7.71 13.18 -1.94
N GLU A 158 -6.41 13.37 -2.20
CA GLU A 158 -5.78 14.70 -2.24
C GLU A 158 -6.28 15.53 -3.42
N ASP A 159 -6.48 14.93 -4.59
CA ASP A 159 -7.12 15.61 -5.73
C ASP A 159 -8.54 16.05 -5.40
N LEU A 160 -9.35 15.19 -4.77
CA LEU A 160 -10.69 15.55 -4.30
C LEU A 160 -10.67 16.67 -3.26
N LEU A 161 -9.69 16.68 -2.35
CA LEU A 161 -9.52 17.74 -1.37
C LEU A 161 -9.24 19.08 -2.05
N ALA A 162 -8.29 19.10 -2.99
CA ALA A 162 -7.94 20.30 -3.75
C ALA A 162 -9.15 20.84 -4.54
N ARG A 163 -9.92 19.97 -5.21
CA ARG A 163 -11.17 20.35 -5.89
C ARG A 163 -12.21 20.93 -4.93
N THR A 164 -12.31 20.37 -3.72
CA THR A 164 -13.24 20.86 -2.68
C THR A 164 -12.84 22.25 -2.16
N GLU A 165 -11.54 22.51 -2.06
CA GLU A 165 -11.00 23.81 -1.66
C GLU A 165 -11.21 24.89 -2.75
N MET A 166 -11.30 24.48 -4.02
CA MET A 166 -11.54 25.37 -5.17
C MET A 166 -13.02 25.62 -5.51
N LEU A 167 -13.97 25.05 -4.75
CA LEU A 167 -15.39 25.20 -5.03
C LEU A 167 -15.86 26.66 -5.09
N PRO A 168 -16.70 27.03 -6.08
CA PRO A 168 -17.21 28.38 -6.24
C PRO A 168 -18.14 28.77 -5.08
N ILE A 169 -18.22 30.06 -4.78
CA ILE A 169 -19.05 30.63 -3.70
C ILE A 169 -20.54 30.75 -4.15
N SER A 170 -20.81 30.62 -5.45
CA SER A 170 -22.16 30.68 -6.02
C SER A 170 -23.04 29.53 -5.54
N LYS A 171 -24.17 29.85 -4.90
CA LYS A 171 -25.08 28.86 -4.26
C LYS A 171 -25.61 27.77 -5.20
N ALA A 172 -25.92 28.13 -6.45
CA ALA A 172 -26.48 27.19 -7.42
C ALA A 172 -25.42 26.18 -7.92
N GLU A 173 -24.20 26.66 -8.22
CA GLU A 173 -23.09 25.82 -8.68
C GLU A 173 -22.50 24.99 -7.54
N PHE A 174 -22.53 25.52 -6.32
CA PHE A 174 -21.98 24.89 -5.13
C PHE A 174 -22.70 23.59 -4.75
N SER A 175 -24.03 23.56 -4.78
CA SER A 175 -24.80 22.37 -4.41
C SER A 175 -24.55 21.19 -5.37
N SER A 176 -24.53 21.47 -6.68
CA SER A 176 -24.20 20.48 -7.71
C SER A 176 -22.76 19.99 -7.57
N ALA A 177 -21.80 20.88 -7.32
CA ALA A 177 -20.40 20.52 -7.21
C ALA A 177 -20.08 19.73 -5.92
N ILE A 178 -20.76 20.02 -4.80
CA ILE A 178 -20.67 19.19 -3.58
C ILE A 178 -21.22 17.79 -3.83
N ALA A 179 -22.37 17.68 -4.52
CA ALA A 179 -22.95 16.38 -4.84
C ALA A 179 -22.00 15.54 -5.71
N ASP A 180 -21.38 16.16 -6.71
CA ASP A 180 -20.38 15.51 -7.56
C ASP A 180 -19.16 15.01 -6.75
N ILE A 181 -18.57 15.87 -5.91
CA ILE A 181 -17.41 15.47 -5.09
C ILE A 181 -17.77 14.36 -4.10
N ARG A 182 -18.97 14.40 -3.50
CA ARG A 182 -19.45 13.32 -2.63
C ARG A 182 -19.57 12.00 -3.39
N GLN A 183 -20.12 12.04 -4.60
CA GLN A 183 -20.23 10.87 -5.46
C GLN A 183 -18.84 10.32 -5.81
N ASN A 184 -17.91 11.19 -6.20
CA ASN A 184 -16.53 10.81 -6.51
C ASN A 184 -15.80 10.21 -5.29
N LEU A 185 -16.04 10.71 -4.08
CA LEU A 185 -15.49 10.11 -2.86
C LEU A 185 -16.06 8.70 -2.61
N VAL A 186 -17.37 8.51 -2.79
CA VAL A 186 -18.02 7.20 -2.66
C VAL A 186 -17.48 6.23 -3.71
N ASP A 187 -17.34 6.67 -4.96
CA ASP A 187 -16.86 5.83 -6.05
C ASP A 187 -15.37 5.49 -5.88
N LEU A 188 -14.57 6.40 -5.35
CA LEU A 188 -13.21 6.11 -4.92
C LEU A 188 -13.19 4.98 -3.87
N GLN A 189 -14.03 5.07 -2.83
CA GLN A 189 -14.12 4.03 -1.80
C GLN A 189 -14.58 2.68 -2.36
N LYS A 190 -15.58 2.68 -3.25
CA LYS A 190 -16.06 1.46 -3.93
C LYS A 190 -14.98 0.85 -4.81
N SER A 191 -14.28 1.66 -5.61
CA SER A 191 -13.18 1.22 -6.47
C SER A 191 -12.01 0.63 -5.66
N GLN A 192 -11.69 1.26 -4.52
CA GLN A 192 -10.68 0.77 -3.59
C GLN A 192 -11.09 -0.56 -2.95
N ALA A 193 -12.36 -0.69 -2.55
CA ALA A 193 -12.89 -1.93 -1.99
C ALA A 193 -12.91 -3.06 -3.04
N SER A 194 -13.42 -2.79 -4.24
CA SER A 194 -13.53 -3.79 -5.31
C SER A 194 -12.16 -4.31 -5.72
N ARG A 195 -11.17 -3.43 -5.92
CA ARG A 195 -9.78 -3.83 -6.22
C ARG A 195 -9.15 -4.62 -5.07
N TYR A 196 -9.39 -4.23 -3.82
CA TYR A 196 -8.90 -4.96 -2.66
C TYR A 196 -9.45 -6.40 -2.62
N PHE A 197 -10.74 -6.57 -2.87
CA PHE A 197 -11.35 -7.91 -2.93
C PHE A 197 -10.90 -8.70 -4.16
N ALA A 198 -10.71 -8.04 -5.31
CA ALA A 198 -10.19 -8.68 -6.51
C ALA A 198 -8.78 -9.26 -6.28
N TYR A 199 -7.89 -8.52 -5.61
CA TYR A 199 -6.55 -9.03 -5.28
C TYR A 199 -6.56 -10.16 -4.25
N ARG A 200 -7.61 -10.28 -3.43
CA ARG A 200 -7.68 -11.27 -2.33
C ARG A 200 -8.43 -12.55 -2.68
N PHE A 201 -9.39 -12.51 -3.60
CA PHE A 201 -10.38 -13.57 -3.76
C PHE A 201 -10.58 -14.07 -5.19
N THR A 202 -10.02 -13.41 -6.20
CA THR A 202 -10.10 -13.90 -7.58
C THR A 202 -8.90 -14.81 -7.87
N PRO A 203 -9.13 -16.07 -8.34
CA PRO A 203 -8.05 -16.89 -8.86
C PRO A 203 -7.36 -16.15 -10.00
N SER A 204 -6.04 -16.06 -9.92
CA SER A 204 -5.19 -15.27 -10.79
C SER A 204 -5.05 -15.86 -12.20
N ASP A 205 -6.10 -15.76 -13.01
CA ASP A 205 -5.98 -15.72 -14.46
C ASP A 205 -5.83 -14.25 -14.85
N ASN A 206 -4.60 -13.77 -14.79
CA ASN A 206 -4.24 -12.37 -15.02
C ASN A 206 -4.70 -11.90 -16.41
N PRO A 207 -5.32 -10.71 -16.51
CA PRO A 207 -4.70 -9.72 -17.37
C PRO A 207 -4.52 -8.41 -16.60
N GLN A 208 -3.38 -7.79 -16.85
CA GLN A 208 -2.98 -6.49 -16.34
C GLN A 208 -4.15 -5.50 -16.35
N ILE A 209 -4.54 -5.02 -15.18
CA ILE A 209 -5.34 -3.78 -15.06
C ILE A 209 -4.36 -2.61 -15.20
N GLY A 210 -3.75 -2.54 -16.39
CA GLY A 210 -3.10 -1.35 -16.92
C GLY A 210 -4.17 -0.31 -17.27
N GLY A 211 -3.80 0.95 -17.13
CA GLY A 211 -4.70 2.09 -17.19
C GLY A 211 -5.35 2.38 -18.54
N ASN A 212 -6.00 3.55 -18.54
CA ASN A 212 -6.65 4.26 -19.64
C ASN A 212 -8.12 3.87 -19.89
N ALA A 213 -8.98 4.40 -19.04
CA ALA A 213 -10.25 4.93 -19.53
C ALA A 213 -9.96 6.33 -20.08
N ASP A 214 -9.36 6.39 -21.27
CA ASP A 214 -9.29 7.61 -22.07
C ASP A 214 -10.00 7.33 -23.40
N ASP A 215 -11.20 7.90 -23.44
CA ASP A 215 -11.85 8.51 -24.59
C ASP A 215 -11.21 8.28 -25.96
N SER A 216 -11.79 7.40 -26.78
CA SER A 216 -11.80 7.46 -28.25
C SER A 216 -12.47 6.22 -28.84
N ASP A 217 -13.77 6.30 -29.17
CA ASP A 217 -14.21 5.76 -30.46
C ASP A 217 -15.51 6.43 -30.94
N LYS A 218 -15.34 7.58 -31.60
CA LYS A 218 -16.30 8.15 -32.54
C LYS A 218 -15.92 7.66 -33.94
N GLY A 219 -16.59 6.60 -34.39
CA GLY A 219 -17.31 6.58 -35.67
C GLY A 219 -16.51 6.43 -36.99
N LYS A 220 -17.18 5.70 -37.90
CA LYS A 220 -16.97 5.58 -39.36
C LYS A 220 -15.76 4.75 -39.79
N SER A 221 -15.79 4.00 -40.89
CA SER A 221 -16.83 3.54 -41.83
C SER A 221 -16.03 2.85 -42.95
N SER A 222 -16.43 1.62 -43.28
CA SER A 222 -16.44 1.03 -44.63
C SER A 222 -15.14 0.61 -45.35
N GLU A 223 -15.36 -0.44 -46.16
CA GLU A 223 -14.64 -0.99 -47.31
C GLU A 223 -13.40 -1.87 -47.04
N ALA A 224 -13.48 -3.20 -47.16
CA ALA A 224 -13.77 -4.08 -48.32
C ALA A 224 -12.55 -4.35 -49.21
N SER A 225 -12.06 -5.59 -49.15
CA SER A 225 -11.52 -6.44 -50.25
C SER A 225 -10.90 -7.69 -49.59
N ALA A 226 -11.57 -8.84 -49.53
CA ALA A 226 -11.83 -9.82 -50.58
C ALA A 226 -10.58 -10.54 -51.13
N GLN A 227 -10.65 -11.88 -51.01
CA GLN A 227 -9.99 -12.94 -51.80
C GLN A 227 -8.51 -13.28 -51.56
N SER A 228 -8.25 -14.52 -51.10
CA SER A 228 -7.98 -15.62 -52.04
C SER A 228 -7.94 -16.99 -51.35
N MET A 229 -8.73 -17.92 -51.88
CA MET A 229 -8.74 -19.35 -51.64
C MET A 229 -7.40 -20.03 -51.98
N ARG A 230 -7.11 -21.16 -51.31
CA ARG A 230 -6.90 -22.47 -51.97
C ARG A 230 -7.11 -23.63 -50.97
N PRO A 231 -7.99 -24.61 -51.28
CA PRO A 231 -8.00 -25.94 -50.68
C PRO A 231 -7.13 -26.92 -51.47
N LYS A 232 -7.05 -28.16 -50.98
CA LYS A 232 -6.36 -29.32 -51.58
C LYS A 232 -6.71 -29.55 -53.06
#